data_AF-A0A354BI40-F1
#
_entry.id   AF-A0A354BI40-F1
#
_cell.length_a   1.000
_cell.length_b   1.000
_cell.length_c   1.000
_cell.angle_alpha   90.00
_cell.angle_beta   90.00
_cell.angle_gamma   90.00
#
_symmetry.space_group_name_H-M   'P 1'
#
loop_
_entity.id
_entity.type
_entity.pdbx_description
1 polymer ?
#
loop_
_entity_poly.entity_id
_entity_poly.type
_entity_poly.pdbx_seq_one_letter_code
_entity_poly.pdbx_strand_id
1 'polypeptide(L)'
;LTRVRQASFEGPHPAGLPGTHIHFLEPVDVNKVVWHLNYQEVIAIGKLFTSGRLWTRRIVALGGPQVKQPRLLQTRLGACIEELIEG
;
A
#
# COMPACT_ATOMS: atom_id res chain seq x y z
N LEU A 1 13.58 -19.13 -1.29
CA LEU A 1 13.50 -17.69 -1.65
C LEU A 1 13.60 -17.42 -3.16
N THR A 2 13.86 -18.43 -4.01
CA THR A 2 14.11 -18.31 -5.46
C THR A 2 12.92 -17.84 -6.33
N ARG A 3 11.74 -17.57 -5.75
CA ARG A 3 10.54 -17.11 -6.47
C ARG A 3 10.13 -15.66 -6.15
N VAL A 4 10.94 -14.93 -5.37
CA VAL A 4 10.70 -13.51 -5.06
C VAL A 4 11.76 -12.67 -5.77
N ARG A 5 11.33 -11.63 -6.47
CA ARG A 5 12.21 -10.68 -7.18
C ARG A 5 11.86 -9.26 -6.77
N GLN A 6 12.87 -8.42 -6.63
CA GLN A 6 12.70 -6.98 -6.45
C GLN A 6 12.89 -6.29 -7.79
N ALA A 7 11.99 -5.38 -8.13
CA ALA A 7 12.12 -4.47 -9.26
C ALA A 7 12.10 -3.03 -8.74
N SER A 8 13.08 -2.22 -9.13
CA SER A 8 13.20 -0.81 -8.73
C SER A 8 12.81 0.08 -9.90
N PHE A 9 12.08 1.16 -9.61
CA PHE A 9 11.68 2.17 -10.59
C PHE A 9 12.10 3.55 -10.07
N GLU A 10 12.48 4.43 -10.99
CA GLU A 10 12.83 5.83 -10.71
C GLU A 10 11.98 6.74 -11.59
N GLY A 11 11.71 7.95 -11.11
CA GLY A 11 10.95 8.97 -11.81
C GLY A 11 9.90 9.63 -10.91
N PRO A 12 9.26 10.70 -11.38
CA PRO A 12 8.12 11.28 -10.69
C PRO A 12 6.92 10.32 -10.71
N HIS A 13 5.82 10.72 -10.08
CA HIS A 13 4.54 10.05 -10.30
C HIS A 13 4.29 9.91 -11.82
N PRO A 14 4.01 8.70 -12.36
CA PRO A 14 3.51 7.49 -11.68
C PRO A 14 4.53 6.32 -11.52
N ALA A 15 5.68 6.51 -10.86
CA ALA A 15 6.67 5.43 -10.64
C ALA A 15 6.22 4.27 -9.72
N GLY A 16 5.17 4.44 -8.91
CA GLY A 16 4.64 3.42 -7.99
C GLY A 16 3.30 2.81 -8.42
N LEU A 17 2.83 3.10 -9.63
CA LEU A 17 1.53 2.64 -10.11
C LEU A 17 1.60 1.16 -10.54
N PRO A 18 0.74 0.27 -9.99
CA PRO A 18 0.77 -1.16 -10.33
C PRO A 18 0.61 -1.42 -11.83
N GLY A 19 -0.24 -0.66 -12.54
CA GLY A 19 -0.43 -0.81 -13.98
C GLY A 19 0.86 -0.58 -14.78
N THR A 20 1.64 0.45 -14.42
CA THR A 20 2.94 0.74 -15.04
C THR A 20 3.94 -0.39 -14.74
N HIS A 21 3.96 -0.90 -13.52
CA HIS A 21 4.83 -2.02 -13.15
C HIS A 21 4.47 -3.29 -13.92
N ILE A 22 3.18 -3.64 -13.99
CA ILE A 22 2.68 -4.79 -14.75
C ILE A 22 3.05 -4.65 -16.22
N HIS A 23 2.85 -3.48 -16.82
CA HIS A 23 3.19 -3.23 -18.23
C HIS A 23 4.66 -3.51 -18.55
N PHE A 24 5.59 -3.13 -17.68
CA PHE A 24 7.03 -3.31 -17.94
C PHE A 24 7.60 -4.66 -17.47
N LEU A 25 7.07 -5.24 -16.40
CA LEU A 25 7.63 -6.46 -15.80
C LEU A 25 6.95 -7.74 -16.29
N GLU A 26 5.62 -7.73 -16.38
CA GLU A 26 4.82 -8.92 -16.67
C GLU A 26 3.51 -8.49 -17.39
N PRO A 27 3.58 -8.00 -18.64
CA PRO A 27 2.40 -7.49 -19.34
C PRO A 27 1.29 -8.53 -19.40
N VAL A 28 0.05 -8.08 -19.26
CA VAL A 28 -1.17 -8.90 -19.28
C VAL A 28 -1.89 -8.80 -20.62
N ASP A 29 -2.71 -9.81 -20.92
CA ASP A 29 -3.62 -9.86 -22.07
C ASP A 29 -4.93 -10.58 -21.65
N VAL A 30 -5.82 -10.85 -22.61
CA VAL A 30 -7.13 -11.48 -22.34
C VAL A 30 -7.03 -12.88 -21.71
N ASN A 31 -5.89 -13.56 -21.85
CA ASN A 31 -5.64 -14.89 -21.34
C ASN A 31 -4.71 -14.90 -20.11
N LYS A 32 -4.19 -13.73 -19.68
CA LYS A 32 -3.20 -13.64 -18.61
C LYS A 32 -3.59 -12.64 -17.53
N VAL A 33 -3.62 -13.11 -16.29
CA VAL A 33 -4.00 -12.32 -15.12
C VAL A 33 -2.80 -12.11 -14.19
N VAL A 34 -2.62 -10.89 -13.70
CA VAL A 34 -1.65 -10.54 -12.66
C VAL A 34 -2.39 -9.94 -11.47
N TRP A 35 -2.02 -10.33 -10.26
CA TRP A 35 -2.56 -9.78 -9.03
C TRP A 35 -1.63 -8.72 -8.46
N HIS A 36 -2.20 -7.73 -7.78
CA HIS A 36 -1.43 -6.72 -7.06
C HIS A 36 -1.99 -6.53 -5.65
N LEU A 37 -1.11 -6.14 -4.74
CA LEU A 37 -1.42 -5.71 -3.38
C LEU A 37 -0.40 -4.66 -2.94
N ASN A 38 -0.75 -3.76 -2.00
CA ASN A 38 0.21 -2.79 -1.48
C ASN A 38 1.03 -3.38 -0.32
N TYR A 39 2.08 -2.68 0.07
CA TYR A 39 3.02 -3.14 1.09
C TYR A 39 2.38 -3.31 2.49
N GLN A 40 1.36 -2.53 2.85
CA GLN A 40 0.67 -2.69 4.13
C GLN A 40 -0.23 -3.92 4.14
N GLU A 41 -0.81 -4.35 3.01
CA GLU A 41 -1.49 -5.65 2.96
C GLU A 41 -0.52 -6.82 3.01
N VAL A 42 0.67 -6.73 2.40
CA VAL A 42 1.72 -7.75 2.57
C VAL A 42 2.06 -7.92 4.06
N ILE A 43 2.24 -6.81 4.78
CA ILE A 43 2.47 -6.82 6.24
C ILE A 43 1.27 -7.44 6.96
N ALA A 44 0.04 -7.07 6.59
CA ALA A 44 -1.17 -7.61 7.23
C ALA A 44 -1.33 -9.12 7.02
N ILE A 45 -1.01 -9.63 5.83
CA ILE A 45 -0.97 -11.08 5.54
C ILE A 45 0.07 -11.75 6.43
N GLY A 46 1.30 -11.22 6.49
CA GLY A 46 2.34 -11.75 7.38
C GLY A 46 1.89 -11.78 8.86
N LYS A 47 1.23 -10.72 9.33
CA LYS A 47 0.66 -10.66 10.69
C LYS A 47 -0.47 -11.67 10.89
N LEU A 48 -1.34 -11.87 9.91
CA LEU A 48 -2.39 -12.88 9.99
C LEU A 48 -1.80 -14.27 10.21
N PHE A 49 -0.81 -14.67 9.40
CA PHE A 49 -0.19 -15.99 9.52
C PHE A 49 0.63 -16.16 10.81
N THR A 50 1.32 -15.11 11.26
CA THR A 50 2.20 -15.19 12.45
C THR A 50 1.47 -15.04 13.78
N SER A 51 0.30 -14.39 13.80
CA SER A 51 -0.47 -14.15 15.04
C SER A 51 -1.84 -14.82 15.08
N GLY A 52 -2.32 -15.36 13.95
CA GLY A 52 -3.67 -15.93 13.81
C GLY A 52 -4.80 -14.90 13.89
N ARG A 53 -4.49 -13.59 13.85
CA ARG A 53 -5.46 -12.51 14.01
C ARG A 53 -5.42 -11.54 12.83
N LEU A 54 -6.59 -11.05 12.43
CA LEU A 54 -6.70 -10.02 11.39
C LEU A 54 -5.98 -8.74 11.83
N TRP A 55 -5.05 -8.26 11.01
CA TRP A 55 -4.30 -7.04 11.29
C TRP A 55 -4.92 -5.81 10.63
N THR A 56 -5.60 -4.99 11.42
CA THR A 56 -6.35 -3.82 10.96
C THR A 56 -5.62 -2.49 11.12
N ARG A 57 -4.45 -2.47 11.77
CA ARG A 57 -3.64 -1.24 11.93
C ARG A 57 -3.13 -0.73 10.58
N ARG A 58 -3.16 0.59 10.39
CA ARG A 58 -2.69 1.29 9.19
C ARG A 58 -1.80 2.47 9.58
N ILE A 59 -0.80 2.75 8.75
CA ILE A 59 -0.02 3.99 8.82
C ILE A 59 -0.39 4.82 7.59
N VAL A 60 -0.97 6.00 7.78
CA VAL A 60 -1.42 6.85 6.67
C VAL A 60 -0.76 8.22 6.75
N ALA A 61 -0.50 8.84 5.61
CA ALA A 61 0.00 10.21 5.58
C ALA A 61 -1.17 11.19 5.80
N LEU A 62 -1.09 12.02 6.84
CA LEU A 62 -1.92 13.21 6.98
C LEU A 62 -1.11 14.40 6.44
N GLY A 63 -1.58 15.01 5.36
CA GLY A 63 -0.91 16.12 4.72
C GLY A 63 -1.86 17.00 3.92
N GLY A 64 -1.30 18.03 3.29
CA GLY A 64 -2.03 19.06 2.56
C GLY A 64 -1.82 20.45 3.19
N PRO A 65 -2.01 21.55 2.44
CA PRO A 65 -1.66 22.90 2.89
C PRO A 65 -2.37 23.39 4.16
N GLN A 66 -3.54 22.83 4.47
CA GLN A 66 -4.36 23.21 5.64
C GLN A 66 -4.07 22.34 6.87
N VAL A 67 -3.24 21.31 6.76
CA VAL A 67 -2.88 20.46 7.89
C VAL A 67 -1.85 21.17 8.76
N LYS A 68 -2.23 21.52 9.99
CA LYS A 68 -1.34 22.22 10.94
C LYS A 68 -0.08 21.43 11.30
N GLN A 69 -0.19 20.10 11.40
CA GLN A 69 0.91 19.21 11.79
C GLN A 69 0.99 17.99 10.86
N PRO A 70 1.51 18.16 9.63
CA PRO A 70 1.65 17.06 8.67
C PRO A 70 2.55 15.95 9.20
N ARG A 71 2.07 14.71 9.19
CA ARG A 71 2.78 13.56 9.77
C ARG A 71 2.20 12.24 9.28
N LEU A 72 2.88 11.14 9.62
CA LEU A 72 2.30 9.81 9.50
C LEU A 72 1.46 9.53 10.75
N LEU A 73 0.22 9.11 10.55
CA LEU A 73 -0.70 8.70 11.60
C LEU A 73 -0.82 7.19 11.64
N GLN A 74 -0.81 6.65 12.85
CA GLN A 74 -1.30 5.32 13.08
C GLN A 74 -2.81 5.35 13.29
N THR A 75 -3.53 4.56 12.51
CA THR A 75 -4.99 4.42 12.57
C THR A 75 -5.40 2.96 12.32
N ARG A 76 -6.68 2.73 12.06
CA ARG A 76 -7.25 1.43 11.67
C ARG A 76 -7.90 1.48 10.29
N LEU A 77 -8.02 0.32 9.66
CA LEU A 77 -8.81 0.15 8.44
C LEU A 77 -10.26 0.61 8.70
N GLY A 78 -10.76 1.48 7.84
CA GLY A 78 -12.11 2.04 7.95
C GLY A 78 -12.29 3.04 9.10
N ALA A 79 -11.22 3.71 9.55
CA ALA A 79 -11.34 4.81 10.51
C ALA A 79 -12.19 5.97 9.97
N CYS A 80 -12.94 6.62 10.86
CA CYS A 80 -13.67 7.85 10.53
C CYS A 80 -12.67 8.95 10.16
N ILE A 81 -12.87 9.59 9.01
CA ILE A 81 -11.96 10.65 8.54
C ILE A 81 -12.15 11.92 9.36
N GLU A 82 -13.39 12.27 9.72
CA GLU A 82 -13.70 13.47 10.52
C GLU A 82 -12.96 13.44 11.85
N GLU A 83 -13.09 12.34 12.60
CA GLU A 83 -12.34 12.13 13.86
C GLU A 83 -10.81 12.15 13.65
N LEU A 84 -10.32 11.64 12.51
CA LEU A 84 -8.89 11.58 12.24
C LEU A 84 -8.28 12.96 11.93
N ILE A 85 -9.10 13.91 11.47
CA ILE A 85 -8.69 15.28 11.13
C ILE A 85 -9.07 16.31 12.21
N GLU A 86 -9.78 15.92 13.26
CA GLU A 86 -10.03 16.75 14.44
C GLU A 86 -8.71 17.00 15.20
N GLY A 87 -8.03 18.11 14.89
CA GLY A 87 -6.74 18.52 15.47
C GLY A 87 -6.31 19.96 15.21
#